data_AF-A0A6G1IFZ6-F1
#
_entry.id   AF-A0A6G1IFZ6-F1
#
_cell.length_a   1.000
_cell.length_b   1.000
_cell.length_c   1.000
_cell.angle_alpha   90.00
_cell.angle_beta   90.00
_cell.angle_gamma   90.00
#
_symmetry.space_group_name_H-M   'P 1'
#
loop_
_entity.id
_entity.type
_entity.pdbx_description
1 polymer ?
#
loop_
_entity_poly.entity_id
_entity_poly.type
_entity_poly.pdbx_seq_one_letter_code
_entity_poly.pdbx_strand_id
1 'polypeptide(L)' 'MCYQVIERYSVCKCLYYKHAIDQCRAAGQHGHQVQEKTVLVGYACSSHSSHRPEALPGTGVLPDSGYGSGAYPAQR' A
#
# COMPACT_ATOMS: atom_id res chain seq x y z
N MET A 1 -18.72 -14.08 -4.79
CA MET A 1 -17.26 -14.30 -4.87
C MET A 1 -16.62 -13.20 -4.06
N CYS A 2 -15.93 -13.55 -2.97
CA CYS A 2 -15.45 -12.57 -2.01
C CYS A 2 -13.95 -12.57 -2.02
N TYR A 3 -13.39 -11.36 -1.94
CA TYR A 3 -11.97 -11.18 -2.09
C TYR A 3 -11.37 -10.58 -0.85
N GLN A 4 -10.18 -11.03 -0.53
CA GLN A 4 -9.32 -10.38 0.43
C GLN A 4 -8.10 -9.86 -0.29
N VAL A 5 -7.96 -8.55 -0.34
CA VAL A 5 -6.81 -7.91 -0.96
C VAL A 5 -5.63 -8.03 -0.01
N ILE A 6 -4.55 -8.63 -0.51
CA ILE A 6 -3.30 -8.76 0.20
C ILE A 6 -2.28 -7.90 -0.54
N GLU A 7 -1.80 -6.87 0.10
CA GLU A 7 -0.76 -6.01 -0.43
C GLU A 7 0.60 -6.55 -0.03
N ARG A 8 1.47 -6.78 -1.00
CA ARG A 8 2.82 -7.31 -0.78
C ARG A 8 3.87 -6.48 -1.52
N TYR A 9 5.05 -6.37 -0.94
CA TYR A 9 6.17 -5.71 -1.58
C TYR A 9 6.55 -6.39 -2.90
N SER A 10 6.79 -5.59 -3.94
CA SER A 10 7.08 -6.13 -5.27
C SER A 10 8.37 -6.96 -5.33
N VAL A 11 9.35 -6.68 -4.47
CA VAL A 11 10.69 -7.27 -4.56
C VAL A 11 10.85 -8.53 -3.73
N CYS A 12 10.50 -8.48 -2.44
CA CYS A 12 10.61 -9.63 -1.55
C CYS A 12 9.28 -10.41 -1.37
N LYS A 13 8.15 -9.86 -1.84
CA LYS A 13 6.80 -10.39 -1.63
C LYS A 13 6.31 -10.46 -0.18
N CYS A 14 6.95 -9.78 0.77
CA CYS A 14 6.47 -9.70 2.15
C CYS A 14 5.21 -8.86 2.27
N LEU A 15 4.45 -9.11 3.33
CA LEU A 15 3.19 -8.42 3.59
C LEU A 15 3.44 -6.94 3.86
N TYR A 16 2.81 -6.09 3.05
CA TYR A 16 2.68 -4.66 3.31
C TYR A 16 1.44 -4.42 4.16
N TYR A 17 0.28 -4.89 3.69
CA TYR A 17 -1.00 -4.70 4.37
C TYR A 17 -1.99 -5.82 4.01
N LYS A 18 -2.83 -6.21 4.98
CA LYS A 18 -3.90 -7.18 4.79
C LYS A 18 -5.24 -6.49 5.01
N HIS A 19 -6.01 -6.34 3.94
CA HIS A 19 -7.31 -5.70 4.00
C HIS A 19 -8.35 -6.60 4.65
N ALA A 20 -9.42 -5.98 5.13
CA ALA A 20 -10.63 -6.69 5.47
C ALA A 20 -11.19 -7.42 4.22
N ILE A 21 -11.95 -8.48 4.46
CA ILE A 21 -12.64 -9.20 3.39
C ILE A 21 -13.72 -8.26 2.83
N ASP A 22 -13.80 -8.16 1.51
CA ASP A 22 -14.83 -7.37 0.84
C ASP A 22 -16.22 -7.80 1.32
N GLN A 23 -17.08 -6.80 1.56
CA GLN A 23 -18.42 -7.01 2.08
C GLN A 23 -19.30 -7.65 1.01
N CYS A 24 -19.25 -8.97 0.98
CA CYS A 24 -20.06 -9.76 0.11
C CYS A 24 -21.22 -10.38 0.86
N ARG A 25 -22.34 -10.54 0.15
CA ARG A 25 -23.59 -11.05 0.70
C ARG A 25 -23.51 -12.49 1.23
N ALA A 26 -22.50 -13.24 0.81
CA ALA A 26 -22.26 -14.63 1.23
C ALA A 26 -21.23 -14.75 2.37
N ALA A 27 -20.69 -13.64 2.87
CA ALA A 27 -19.74 -13.66 3.99
C ALA A 27 -20.37 -14.38 5.20
N GLY A 28 -19.68 -15.40 5.72
CA GLY A 28 -20.15 -16.22 6.85
C GLY A 28 -21.12 -17.35 6.50
N GLN A 29 -21.50 -17.52 5.23
CA GLN A 29 -22.33 -18.66 4.79
C GLN A 29 -21.50 -19.94 4.71
N HIS A 30 -22.10 -21.09 5.02
CA HIS A 30 -21.42 -22.39 4.89
C HIS A 30 -21.01 -22.67 3.44
N GLY A 31 -19.78 -23.14 3.24
CA GLY A 31 -19.22 -23.41 1.91
C GLY A 31 -18.78 -22.16 1.14
N HIS A 32 -18.87 -20.98 1.75
CA HIS A 32 -18.40 -19.74 1.14
C HIS A 32 -16.87 -19.66 1.19
N GLN A 33 -16.22 -19.59 0.02
CA GLN A 33 -14.78 -19.42 -0.08
C GLN A 33 -14.39 -17.97 -0.37
N VAL A 34 -13.44 -17.47 0.42
CA VAL A 34 -12.78 -16.18 0.20
C VAL A 34 -11.53 -16.43 -0.63
N GLN A 35 -11.40 -15.70 -1.73
CA GLN A 35 -10.22 -15.78 -2.59
C GLN A 35 -9.27 -14.62 -2.26
N GLU A 36 -8.03 -14.96 -1.88
CA GLU A 36 -6.99 -13.95 -1.69
C GLU A 36 -6.52 -13.42 -3.05
N LYS A 37 -6.49 -12.10 -3.19
CA LYS A 37 -5.89 -11.43 -4.34
C LYS A 37 -4.67 -10.68 -3.88
N THR A 38 -3.51 -11.15 -4.32
CA THR A 38 -2.25 -10.45 -4.05
C THR A 38 -2.07 -9.32 -5.05
N VAL A 39 -1.88 -8.13 -4.52
CA VAL A 39 -1.47 -6.95 -5.27
C VAL A 39 -0.04 -6.62 -4.85
N LEU A 40 0.85 -6.46 -5.82
CA LEU A 40 2.22 -6.05 -5.56
C LEU A 40 2.24 -4.54 -5.42
N VAL A 41 2.58 -4.05 -4.24
CA VAL A 41 2.62 -2.62 -3.91
C VAL A 41 3.99 -2.25 -3.37
N GLY A 42 4.49 -1.07 -3.74
CA GLY A 42 5.79 -0.58 -3.29
C GLY A 42 6.97 -1.49 -3.67
N TYR A 43 8.17 -1.05 -3.35
CA TYR A 43 9.42 -1.77 -3.60
C TYR A 43 10.09 -2.03 -2.26
N ALA A 44 10.27 -3.27 -1.80
CA ALA A 44 11.00 -3.46 -0.55
C ALA A 44 11.61 -4.88 -0.34
N CYS A 45 12.85 -4.90 0.14
CA CYS A 45 13.80 -6.03 0.23
C CYS A 45 15.12 -5.50 0.81
N SER A 46 15.85 -6.27 1.65
CA SER A 46 16.88 -5.82 2.64
C SER A 46 16.41 -4.71 3.60
N SER A 47 15.25 -4.16 3.30
CA SER A 47 14.96 -2.73 3.30
C SER A 47 13.44 -2.55 3.35
N HIS A 48 12.71 -3.42 4.04
CA HIS A 48 11.47 -2.92 4.66
C HIS A 48 11.85 -2.01 5.85
N SER A 49 13.13 -1.60 5.93
CA SER A 49 14.00 -1.93 7.06
C SER A 49 14.18 -0.79 8.05
N SER A 50 13.63 0.40 7.80
CA SER A 50 13.81 1.55 8.70
C SER A 50 12.54 2.17 9.25
N HIS A 51 11.33 1.78 8.83
CA HIS A 51 10.10 2.35 9.39
C HIS A 51 9.08 1.28 9.77
N ARG A 52 8.86 1.20 11.09
CA ARG A 52 7.61 0.76 11.71
C ARG A 52 6.43 1.46 11.04
N PRO A 53 5.24 0.83 11.00
CA PRO A 53 4.02 1.54 10.62
C PRO A 53 3.74 2.61 11.67
N GLU A 54 4.06 3.86 11.38
CA GLU A 54 3.57 5.01 12.15
C GLU A 54 2.12 5.25 11.77
N ALA A 55 1.22 4.71 12.59
CA ALA A 55 -0.16 5.13 12.60
C ALA A 55 -0.35 6.17 13.71
N LEU A 56 -0.62 7.40 13.29
CA LEU A 56 -1.40 8.49 13.94
C LEU A 56 -0.64 9.68 14.56
N PRO A 57 -1.28 10.88 14.58
CA PRO A 57 -0.72 12.13 14.04
C PRO A 57 -0.18 13.07 15.11
N GLY A 58 0.95 13.70 14.85
CA GLY A 58 1.44 14.78 15.70
C GLY A 58 2.84 15.22 15.34
N THR A 59 2.94 16.45 14.87
CA THR A 59 4.16 17.29 14.85
C THR A 59 5.35 16.84 14.00
N GLY A 60 5.42 17.44 12.80
CA GLY A 60 6.60 18.21 12.42
C GLY A 60 7.78 17.45 11.81
N VAL A 61 7.83 17.49 10.47
CA VAL A 61 8.97 17.88 9.61
C VAL A 61 8.86 17.05 8.33
N LEU A 62 8.35 17.70 7.27
CA LEU A 62 8.36 17.13 5.93
C LEU A 62 9.82 17.07 5.43
N PRO A 63 10.32 15.93 4.93
CA PRO A 63 11.51 15.96 4.09
C PRO A 63 11.14 16.59 2.74
N ASP A 64 11.83 17.68 2.44
CA ASP A 64 11.74 18.47 1.20
C ASP A 64 11.80 17.55 -0.02
N SER A 65 10.64 17.23 -0.58
CA SER A 65 10.55 16.56 -1.87
C SER A 65 10.91 17.60 -2.93
N GLY A 66 12.21 17.69 -3.22
CA GLY A 66 12.81 18.51 -4.25
C GLY A 66 12.37 18.12 -5.67
N TYR A 67 11.08 18.23 -5.95
CA TYR A 67 10.53 18.26 -7.30
C TYR A 67 10.56 19.71 -7.79
N GLY A 68 11.74 20.15 -8.23
CA GLY A 68 11.88 21.38 -9.00
C GLY A 68 11.22 21.19 -10.36
N SER A 69 9.98 21.65 -10.52
CA SER A 69 9.41 21.86 -11.86
C SER A 69 10.14 23.06 -12.46
N GLY A 70 11.06 22.80 -13.39
CA GLY A 70 11.79 23.85 -14.10
C GLY A 70 10.83 24.86 -14.71
N ALA A 71 11.02 26.14 -14.38
CA ALA A 71 10.31 27.23 -15.04
C ALA A 71 10.72 27.25 -16.51
N TYR A 72 9.77 27.01 -17.40
CA TYR A 72 9.91 27.29 -18.83
C TYR A 72 10.08 28.80 -19.01
N PRO A 73 11.17 29.30 -19.63
CA PRO A 73 11.22 30.70 -20.01
C PRO A 73 10.23 30.94 -21.14
N ALA A 74 9.20 31.73 -20.88
CA ALA A 74 8.38 32.33 -21.93
C ALA A 74 9.25 33.36 -22.66
N GLN A 75 9.77 32.93 -23.80
CA GLN A 75 10.50 33.77 -24.75
C GLN A 75 9.59 34.94 -25.19
N ARG A 76 10.08 36.17 -24.98
CA ARG A 76 9.59 37.36 -25.68
C ARG A 76 10.66 37.80 -26.68
#